data_AF-A0A645B1S5-F1
#
_entry.id   AF-A0A645B1S5-F1
#
_cell.length_a   1.000
_cell.length_b   1.000
_cell.length_c   1.000
_cell.angle_alpha   90.00
_cell.angle_beta   90.00
_cell.angle_gamma   90.00
#
_symmetry.space_group_name_H-M   'P 1'
#
loop_
_entity.id
_entity.type
_entity.pdbx_description
1 polymer ?
#
loop_
_entity_poly.entity_id
_entity_poly.type
_entity_poly.pdbx_seq_one_letter_code
_entity_poly.pdbx_strand_id
1 'polypeptide(L)'
;MKVVKELEEVLSYVRKVLEAEVVESEFSIKSLIGLNYDELRAYSHNPKKHLNTDHIIFPSCDMGPVVVALNALRAQSREVEISAYQAFKNEEGEPTRIDLALALNRLSSCFYIMMCKYMAGKYK
;
A
#
# COMPACT_ATOMS: atom_id res chain seq x y z
N MET A 1 -0.03 19.88 -4.61
CA MET A 1 -0.41 18.71 -5.44
C MET A 1 -1.09 17.66 -4.58
N LYS A 2 -2.19 17.05 -5.06
CA LYS A 2 -2.94 16.02 -4.32
C LYS A 2 -2.10 14.77 -4.02
N VAL A 3 -1.21 14.37 -4.93
CA VAL A 3 -0.31 13.21 -4.74
C VAL A 3 0.64 13.38 -3.55
N VAL A 4 1.16 14.60 -3.31
CA VAL A 4 2.08 14.88 -2.20
C VAL A 4 1.37 14.73 -0.86
N LYS A 5 0.09 15.14 -0.77
CA LYS A 5 -0.71 14.96 0.44
C LYS A 5 -0.94 13.49 0.77
N GLU A 6 -1.30 12.70 -0.24
CA GLU A 6 -1.47 11.25 -0.07
C GLU A 6 -0.14 10.56 0.30
N LEU A 7 1.00 11.01 -0.24
CA LEU A 7 2.32 10.49 0.17
C LEU A 7 2.68 10.83 1.62
N GLU A 8 2.31 12.02 2.11
CA GLU A 8 2.54 12.40 3.51
C GLU A 8 1.67 11.56 4.48
N GLU A 9 0.44 11.25 4.07
CA GLU A 9 -0.44 10.33 4.78
C GLU A 9 0.17 8.91 4.82
N VAL A 10 0.68 8.42 3.68
CA VAL A 10 1.41 7.15 3.58
C VAL A 10 2.63 7.12 4.50
N LEU A 11 3.43 8.20 4.54
CA LEU A 11 4.59 8.28 5.44
C LEU A 11 4.17 8.19 6.91
N SER A 12 3.10 8.89 7.27
CA SER A 12 2.54 8.84 8.63
C SER A 12 2.04 7.44 8.98
N TYR A 13 1.41 6.75 8.04
CA TYR A 13 0.96 5.37 8.18
C TYR A 13 2.13 4.40 8.39
N VAL A 14 3.19 4.49 7.58
CA VAL A 14 4.39 3.64 7.73
C VAL A 14 5.07 3.87 9.07
N ARG A 15 5.17 5.12 9.54
CA ARG A 15 5.68 5.42 10.89
C ARG A 15 4.85 4.75 11.99
N LYS A 16 3.53 4.72 11.83
CA LYS A 16 2.63 4.06 12.78
C LYS A 16 2.73 2.53 12.74
N VAL A 17 3.01 1.94 11.57
CA VAL A 17 3.32 0.50 11.46
C VAL A 17 4.60 0.19 12.26
N LEU A 18 5.66 0.99 12.07
CA LEU A 18 6.91 0.85 12.82
C LEU A 18 6.71 1.03 14.33
N GLU A 19 5.94 2.03 14.75
CA GLU A 19 5.62 2.26 16.17
C GLU A 19 4.90 1.05 16.78
N ALA A 20 3.92 0.48 16.09
CA ALA A 20 3.17 -0.69 16.56
C ALA A 20 4.03 -1.97 16.58
N GLU A 21 5.03 -2.07 15.71
CA GLU A 21 6.04 -3.12 15.77
C GLU A 21 6.91 -2.96 17.03
N VAL A 22 7.54 -1.79 17.20
CA VAL A 22 8.53 -1.52 18.27
C VAL A 22 7.92 -1.56 19.66
N VAL A 23 6.70 -1.04 19.82
CA VAL A 23 6.00 -0.97 21.12
C VAL A 23 5.16 -2.23 21.37
N GLU A 24 5.18 -3.20 20.44
CA GLU A 24 4.41 -4.46 20.53
C GLU A 24 2.89 -4.27 20.71
N SER A 25 2.36 -3.14 20.22
CA SER A 25 0.93 -2.83 20.29
C SER A 25 0.20 -3.27 19.02
N GLU A 26 -1.09 -3.57 19.13
CA GLU A 26 -1.94 -3.86 17.97
C GLU A 26 -2.04 -2.65 17.01
N PHE A 27 -1.86 -2.90 15.72
CA PHE A 27 -1.98 -1.88 14.69
C PHE A 27 -3.46 -1.59 14.34
N SER A 28 -3.92 -0.39 14.70
CA SER A 28 -5.34 -0.01 14.67
C SER A 28 -5.78 0.83 13.47
N ILE A 29 -4.85 1.37 12.66
CA ILE A 29 -5.23 2.21 11.51
C ILE A 29 -5.70 1.32 10.36
N LYS A 30 -6.97 1.44 9.95
CA LYS A 30 -7.58 0.61 8.90
C LYS A 30 -8.05 1.39 7.66
N SER A 31 -7.50 2.59 7.45
CA SER A 31 -7.75 3.40 6.26
C SER A 31 -6.50 4.13 5.80
N LEU A 32 -6.46 4.45 4.51
CA LEU A 32 -5.39 5.20 3.87
C LEU A 32 -5.96 5.88 2.62
N ILE A 33 -5.50 7.09 2.30
CA ILE A 33 -5.90 7.89 1.13
C ILE A 33 -7.42 8.06 0.98
N GLY A 34 -8.12 8.12 2.12
CA GLY A 34 -9.58 8.22 2.21
C GLY A 34 -10.34 6.93 1.90
N LEU A 35 -9.66 5.78 1.85
CA LEU A 35 -10.24 4.46 1.61
C LEU A 35 -9.97 3.55 2.80
N ASN A 36 -10.97 2.78 3.23
CA ASN A 36 -10.77 1.72 4.21
C ASN A 36 -10.10 0.49 3.56
N TYR A 37 -9.72 -0.51 4.36
CA TYR A 37 -9.02 -1.70 3.86
C TYR A 37 -9.78 -2.50 2.81
N ASP A 38 -11.10 -2.61 2.91
CA ASP A 38 -11.91 -3.34 1.92
C ASP A 38 -12.00 -2.55 0.62
N GLU A 39 -12.11 -1.23 0.72
CA GLU A 39 -12.07 -0.32 -0.43
C GLU A 39 -10.70 -0.33 -1.11
N LEU A 40 -9.60 -0.28 -0.36
CA LEU A 40 -8.24 -0.42 -0.91
C LEU A 40 -8.10 -1.72 -1.70
N ARG A 41 -8.62 -2.83 -1.17
CA ARG A 41 -8.62 -4.11 -1.88
C ARG A 41 -9.49 -4.05 -3.14
N ALA A 42 -10.72 -3.55 -3.04
CA ALA A 42 -11.65 -3.49 -4.16
C ALA A 42 -11.12 -2.60 -5.31
N TYR A 43 -10.58 -1.42 -4.97
CA TYR A 43 -10.03 -0.48 -5.94
C TYR A 43 -8.78 -1.03 -6.61
N SER A 44 -7.90 -1.72 -5.88
CA SER A 44 -6.69 -2.30 -6.46
C SER A 44 -6.99 -3.48 -7.39
N HIS A 45 -8.03 -4.27 -7.09
CA HIS A 45 -8.45 -5.41 -7.92
C HIS A 45 -9.34 -5.02 -9.10
N ASN A 46 -10.03 -3.88 -9.03
CA ASN A 46 -10.91 -3.41 -10.10
C ASN A 46 -10.78 -1.89 -10.37
N PRO A 47 -9.59 -1.43 -10.80
CA PRO A 47 -9.33 -0.01 -11.05
C PRO A 47 -10.19 0.55 -12.17
N LYS A 48 -10.66 -0.28 -13.12
CA LYS A 48 -11.56 0.19 -14.19
C LYS A 48 -12.89 0.65 -13.62
N LYS A 49 -13.51 -0.16 -12.75
CA LYS A 49 -14.78 0.18 -12.08
C LYS A 49 -14.66 1.41 -11.19
N HIS A 50 -13.57 1.52 -10.43
CA HIS A 50 -13.47 2.49 -9.35
C HIS A 50 -12.75 3.80 -9.73
N LEU A 51 -11.83 3.75 -10.69
CA LEU A 51 -10.96 4.88 -11.07
C LEU A 51 -11.06 5.24 -12.56
N ASN A 52 -11.83 4.49 -13.35
CA ASN A 52 -11.93 4.60 -14.80
C ASN A 52 -10.57 4.49 -15.52
N THR A 53 -9.71 3.60 -15.04
CA THR A 53 -8.41 3.29 -15.65
C THR A 53 -8.22 1.79 -15.81
N ASP A 54 -7.59 1.40 -16.91
CA ASP A 54 -7.22 0.00 -17.13
C ASP A 54 -6.12 -0.42 -16.16
N HIS A 55 -5.98 -1.73 -15.97
CA HIS A 55 -4.90 -2.29 -15.17
C HIS A 55 -3.55 -1.91 -15.76
N ILE A 56 -2.65 -1.46 -14.89
CA ILE A 56 -1.23 -1.32 -15.23
C ILE A 56 -0.60 -2.71 -15.13
N ILE A 57 -0.65 -3.48 -16.22
CA ILE A 57 -0.11 -4.85 -16.27
C ILE A 57 1.42 -4.82 -16.27
N PHE A 58 2.01 -3.91 -17.04
CA PHE A 58 3.46 -3.76 -17.18
C PHE A 58 3.85 -2.30 -16.93
N PRO A 59 4.25 -1.94 -15.69
CA PRO A 59 4.83 -0.63 -15.42
C PRO A 59 6.09 -0.42 -16.29
N SER A 60 6.17 0.69 -17.02
CA SER A 60 7.35 1.05 -17.85
C SER A 60 7.86 2.45 -17.52
N CYS A 61 9.11 2.74 -17.88
CA CYS A 61 9.70 4.07 -17.71
C CYS A 61 8.96 5.15 -18.50
N ASP A 62 8.31 4.79 -19.61
CA ASP A 62 7.52 5.71 -20.44
C ASP A 62 6.28 6.27 -19.71
N MET A 63 5.83 5.62 -18.63
CA MET A 63 4.73 6.11 -17.78
C MET A 63 5.14 7.29 -16.88
N GLY A 64 6.42 7.65 -16.90
CA GLY A 64 6.98 8.81 -16.23
C GLY A 64 7.49 8.53 -14.80
N PRO A 65 8.32 9.46 -14.27
CA PRO A 65 9.10 9.23 -13.06
C PRO A 65 8.24 8.99 -11.81
N VAL A 66 7.05 9.59 -11.74
CA VAL A 66 6.13 9.41 -10.59
C VAL A 66 5.62 7.97 -10.52
N VAL A 67 5.19 7.39 -11.65
CA VAL A 67 4.69 6.00 -11.69
C VAL A 67 5.81 5.01 -11.38
N VAL A 68 7.01 5.26 -11.91
CA VAL A 68 8.20 4.44 -11.62
C VAL A 68 8.53 4.47 -10.13
N ALA A 69 8.55 5.65 -9.51
CA ALA A 69 8.81 5.79 -8.08
C ALA A 69 7.74 5.10 -7.22
N LEU A 70 6.46 5.27 -7.56
CA LEU A 70 5.36 4.60 -6.86
C LEU A 70 5.44 3.07 -7.02
N ASN A 71 5.83 2.56 -8.19
CA ASN A 71 6.01 1.12 -8.38
C ASN A 71 7.21 0.58 -7.59
N ALA A 72 8.30 1.35 -7.45
CA ALA A 72 9.42 0.97 -6.60
C ALA A 72 9.00 0.88 -5.13
N LEU A 73 8.25 1.87 -4.62
CA LEU A 73 7.68 1.84 -3.27
C LEU A 73 6.72 0.65 -3.09
N ARG A 74 5.88 0.37 -4.10
CA ARG A 74 5.00 -0.80 -4.09
C ARG A 74 5.79 -2.10 -3.98
N ALA A 75 6.86 -2.27 -4.76
CA ALA A 75 7.71 -3.46 -4.71
C ALA A 75 8.38 -3.61 -3.34
N GLN A 76 8.97 -2.54 -2.80
CA GLN A 76 9.60 -2.54 -1.48
C GLN A 76 8.58 -2.88 -0.37
N SER A 77 7.36 -2.34 -0.42
CA SER A 77 6.32 -2.68 0.55
C SER A 77 5.92 -4.16 0.54
N ARG A 78 5.99 -4.82 -0.63
CA ARG A 78 5.75 -6.26 -0.76
C ARG A 78 6.89 -7.09 -0.20
N GLU A 79 8.14 -6.65 -0.39
CA GLU A 79 9.29 -7.31 0.23
C GLU A 79 9.22 -7.26 1.75
N VAL A 80 8.84 -6.10 2.32
CA VAL A 80 8.63 -5.94 3.76
C VAL A 80 7.45 -6.77 4.25
N GLU A 81 6.34 -6.82 3.50
CA GLU A 81 5.19 -7.70 3.82
C GLU A 81 5.61 -9.17 3.94
N ILE A 82 6.35 -9.69 2.95
CA ILE A 82 6.83 -11.07 2.96
C ILE A 82 7.77 -11.29 4.14
N SER A 83 8.66 -10.34 4.41
CA SER A 83 9.59 -10.39 5.54
C SER A 83 8.85 -10.42 6.87
N ALA A 84 7.83 -9.58 7.05
CA ALA A 84 6.98 -9.54 8.23
C ALA A 84 6.23 -10.87 8.43
N TYR A 85 5.67 -11.44 7.36
CA TYR A 85 5.06 -12.77 7.43
C TYR A 85 6.03 -13.84 7.91
N GLN A 86 7.31 -13.80 7.51
CA GLN A 86 8.31 -14.77 7.95
C GLN A 86 8.82 -14.51 9.38
N ALA A 87 9.00 -13.25 9.76
CA ALA A 87 9.51 -12.86 11.06
C ALA A 87 8.49 -13.08 12.19
N PHE A 88 7.20 -12.83 11.92
CA PHE A 88 6.14 -12.91 12.92
C PHE A 88 5.37 -14.22 12.83
N LYS A 89 6.01 -15.30 13.28
CA LYS A 89 5.41 -16.63 13.41
C LYS A 89 5.69 -17.25 14.78
N ASN A 90 4.78 -18.07 15.29
CA ASN A 90 5.02 -18.88 16.49
C ASN A 90 5.81 -20.16 16.13
N GLU A 91 6.08 -21.00 17.13
CA GLU A 91 6.81 -22.27 16.96
C GLU A 91 6.12 -23.25 16.00
N GLU A 92 4.80 -23.15 15.85
CA GLU A 92 3.98 -23.95 14.94
C GLU A 92 3.92 -23.35 13.51
N GLY A 93 4.56 -22.20 13.30
CA GLY A 93 4.60 -21.49 12.02
C GLY A 93 3.38 -20.61 11.74
N GLU A 94 2.48 -20.44 12.72
CA GLU A 94 1.30 -19.60 12.59
C GLU A 94 1.64 -18.11 12.75
N PRO A 95 1.06 -17.20 11.93
CA PRO A 95 1.39 -15.78 12.01
C PRO A 95 0.95 -15.12 13.33
N THR A 96 1.85 -14.41 14.00
CA THR A 96 1.58 -13.74 15.29
C THR A 96 1.23 -12.26 15.17
N ARG A 97 1.66 -11.59 14.09
CA ARG A 97 1.37 -10.17 13.79
C ARG A 97 0.60 -10.01 12.47
N ILE A 98 -0.56 -10.66 12.38
CA ILE A 98 -1.45 -10.57 11.20
C ILE A 98 -1.88 -9.12 10.93
N ASP A 99 -2.01 -8.31 11.98
CA ASP A 99 -2.34 -6.90 11.91
C ASP A 99 -1.32 -6.10 11.08
N LEU A 100 -0.01 -6.31 11.31
CA LEU A 100 1.08 -5.67 10.57
C LEU A 100 1.20 -6.23 9.15
N ALA A 101 1.13 -7.55 9.00
CA ALA A 101 1.18 -8.19 7.68
C ALA A 101 0.04 -7.69 6.77
N LEU A 102 -1.17 -7.58 7.31
CA LEU A 102 -2.32 -7.02 6.60
C LEU A 102 -2.14 -5.53 6.30
N ALA A 103 -1.57 -4.75 7.22
CA ALA A 103 -1.26 -3.34 6.99
C ALA A 103 -0.30 -3.14 5.79
N LEU A 104 0.79 -3.91 5.74
CA LEU A 104 1.76 -3.90 4.64
C LEU A 104 1.14 -4.36 3.31
N ASN A 105 0.28 -5.40 3.36
CA ASN A 105 -0.48 -5.84 2.20
C ASN A 105 -1.35 -4.70 1.63
N ARG A 106 -2.05 -3.96 2.50
CA ARG A 106 -2.89 -2.82 2.12
C ARG A 106 -2.07 -1.60 1.67
N LEU A 107 -0.89 -1.40 2.21
CA LEU A 107 0.05 -0.38 1.74
C LEU A 107 0.45 -0.61 0.28
N SER A 108 0.71 -1.87 -0.11
CA SER A 108 1.00 -2.19 -1.50
C SER A 108 -0.19 -1.92 -2.44
N SER A 109 -1.42 -2.18 -1.99
CA SER A 109 -2.66 -1.81 -2.71
C SER A 109 -2.78 -0.29 -2.84
N CYS A 110 -2.46 0.47 -1.80
CA CYS A 110 -2.46 1.92 -1.82
C CYS A 110 -1.53 2.48 -2.90
N PHE A 111 -0.26 2.04 -2.94
CA PHE A 111 0.67 2.49 -3.98
C PHE A 111 0.18 2.16 -5.40
N TYR A 112 -0.42 0.99 -5.61
CA TYR A 112 -1.02 0.64 -6.90
C TYR A 112 -2.17 1.58 -7.27
N ILE A 113 -3.07 1.87 -6.33
CA ILE A 113 -4.16 2.85 -6.53
C ILE A 113 -3.60 4.23 -6.86
N MET A 114 -2.52 4.65 -6.20
CA MET A 114 -1.86 5.92 -6.51
C MET A 114 -1.29 5.93 -7.93
N MET A 115 -0.68 4.84 -8.41
CA MET A 115 -0.25 4.71 -9.81
C MET A 115 -1.44 4.87 -10.77
N CYS A 116 -2.55 4.17 -10.49
CA CYS A 116 -3.79 4.25 -11.27
C CYS A 116 -4.40 5.66 -11.27
N LYS A 117 -4.48 6.34 -10.12
CA LYS A 117 -4.94 7.73 -10.00
C LYS A 117 -4.08 8.69 -10.83
N TYR A 118 -2.75 8.49 -10.84
CA TYR A 118 -1.83 9.29 -11.63
C TYR A 118 -2.06 9.11 -13.14
N MET A 119 -2.14 7.86 -13.61
CA MET A 119 -2.42 7.55 -15.02
C MET A 119 -3.78 8.06 -15.49
N ALA A 120 -4.78 8.04 -14.61
CA ALA A 120 -6.11 8.60 -14.85
C ALA A 120 -6.17 10.14 -14.77
N GLY A 121 -5.04 10.82 -14.53
CA GLY A 121 -4.98 12.28 -14.41
C GLY A 121 -5.67 12.86 -13.16
N LYS A 122 -5.98 12.04 -12.15
CA LYS A 122 -6.75 12.45 -10.95
C LYS A 122 -5.97 13.33 -9.97
N TYR A 123 -4.65 13.45 -10.17
CA TYR A 123 -3.78 14.32 -9.38
C TYR A 123 -3.45 15.67 -10.03
N LYS A 124 -3.92 15.89 -11.27
CA LYS A 124 -3.87 17.19 -11.93
C LYS A 124 -4.91 18.13 -11.33
#